data_AF-A0A3N0HZV9-F1
#
_entry.id   AF-A0A3N0HZV9-F1
#
_cell.length_a   1.000
_cell.length_b   1.000
_cell.length_c   1.000
_cell.angle_alpha   90.00
_cell.angle_beta   90.00
_cell.angle_gamma   90.00
#
_symmetry.space_group_name_H-M   'P 1'
#
loop_
_entity.id
_entity.type
_entity.pdbx_description
1 polymer ?
#
loop_
_entity_poly.entity_id
_entity_poly.type
_entity_poly.pdbx_seq_one_letter_code
_entity_poly.pdbx_strand_id
1 'polypeptide(L)'
;MKKFPYDVDMGAIMDFVEDHFMLVIKDESWAEEELAMLKKPLDLHFCYTQDIAIFVLEGGDIDSSDFYFNIQECDWKEELLKQETLDIELFLLDKKNYICWSKRKTLSPEQSEKILACLRKQEQVQFMPDEYDINVIGIQSAYQPYELNKFAVESIKF
;
A
#
# COMPACT_ATOMS: atom_id res chain seq x y z
N MET A 1 3.54 9.74 -22.04
CA MET A 1 3.60 9.47 -20.60
C MET A 1 2.87 10.58 -19.86
N LYS A 2 1.99 10.21 -18.93
CA LYS A 2 1.25 11.16 -18.08
C LYS A 2 2.12 11.45 -16.85
N LYS A 3 2.16 12.71 -16.42
CA LYS A 3 2.83 13.07 -15.16
C LYS A 3 1.91 12.71 -13.99
N PHE A 4 2.46 12.14 -12.92
CA PHE A 4 1.73 11.89 -11.70
C PHE A 4 1.35 13.24 -11.05
N PRO A 5 0.10 13.41 -10.57
CA PRO A 5 -0.42 14.72 -10.16
C PRO A 5 0.14 15.22 -8.82
N TYR A 6 0.66 14.33 -7.98
CA TYR A 6 1.21 14.65 -6.65
C TYR A 6 2.74 14.63 -6.67
N ASP A 7 3.36 15.43 -5.82
CA ASP A 7 4.80 15.33 -5.60
C ASP A 7 5.09 14.17 -4.65
N VAL A 8 6.03 13.30 -5.03
CA VAL A 8 6.30 12.03 -4.34
C VAL A 8 7.80 11.88 -4.22
N ASP A 9 8.27 11.55 -3.03
CA ASP A 9 9.68 11.24 -2.79
C ASP A 9 10.08 9.88 -3.37
N MET A 10 11.38 9.62 -3.47
CA MET A 10 11.91 8.33 -3.92
C MET A 10 11.53 7.23 -2.92
N GLY A 11 11.25 6.02 -3.43
CA GLY A 11 10.87 4.86 -2.63
C GLY A 11 9.38 4.50 -2.74
N ALA A 12 8.91 3.73 -1.76
CA ALA A 12 7.53 3.27 -1.67
C ALA A 12 6.72 4.18 -0.74
N ILE A 13 5.63 4.74 -1.25
CA ILE A 13 4.67 5.54 -0.47
C ILE A 13 3.25 5.05 -0.77
N MET A 14 2.37 5.20 0.21
CA MET A 14 0.95 4.99 -0.01
C MET A 14 0.09 6.03 0.69
N ASP A 15 -1.09 6.25 0.14
CA ASP A 15 -2.16 7.02 0.78
C ASP A 15 -3.53 6.59 0.24
N PHE A 16 -4.61 6.97 0.91
CA PHE A 16 -5.96 6.87 0.39
C PHE A 16 -6.43 8.25 -0.07
N VAL A 17 -6.58 8.41 -1.38
CA VAL A 17 -6.87 9.71 -2.00
C VAL A 17 -8.09 9.58 -2.89
N GLU A 18 -9.05 10.49 -2.71
CA GLU A 18 -10.35 10.51 -3.38
C GLU A 18 -11.19 9.25 -3.07
N ASP A 19 -10.95 8.14 -3.76
CA ASP A 19 -11.77 6.93 -3.69
C ASP A 19 -10.98 5.61 -3.69
N HIS A 20 -9.65 5.66 -3.65
CA HIS A 20 -8.82 4.46 -3.73
C HIS A 20 -7.50 4.61 -2.98
N PHE A 21 -6.93 3.47 -2.59
CA PHE A 21 -5.54 3.40 -2.14
C PHE A 21 -4.61 3.59 -3.33
N MET A 22 -3.75 4.60 -3.26
CA MET A 22 -2.65 4.80 -4.19
C MET A 22 -1.38 4.20 -3.58
N LEU A 23 -0.87 3.14 -4.18
CA LEU A 23 0.44 2.58 -3.86
C LEU A 23 1.41 3.06 -4.92
N VAL A 24 2.45 3.78 -4.53
CA VAL A 24 3.37 4.43 -5.47
C VAL A 24 4.79 3.97 -5.16
N ILE A 25 5.47 3.42 -6.16
CA ILE A 25 6.90 3.13 -6.10
C ILE A 25 7.60 4.06 -7.08
N LYS A 26 8.47 4.92 -6.56
CA LYS A 26 9.25 5.87 -7.35
C LYS A 26 10.73 5.50 -7.33
N ASP A 27 11.28 5.30 -8.51
CA ASP A 27 12.68 4.93 -8.71
C ASP A 27 13.37 5.83 -9.78
N GLU A 28 14.69 5.77 -9.89
CA GLU A 28 15.50 6.57 -10.80
C GLU A 28 15.04 6.39 -12.25
N SER A 29 14.76 5.13 -12.61
CA SER A 29 14.25 4.69 -13.90
C SER A 29 13.73 3.26 -13.80
N TRP A 30 12.78 2.92 -14.66
CA TRP A 30 12.31 1.54 -14.84
C TRP A 30 12.80 1.01 -16.19
N ALA A 31 13.49 -0.13 -16.17
CA ALA A 31 13.93 -0.83 -17.38
C ALA A 31 12.74 -1.52 -18.07
N GLU A 32 12.82 -1.70 -19.39
CA GLU A 32 11.73 -2.36 -20.14
C GLU A 32 11.52 -3.81 -19.67
N GLU A 33 12.59 -4.49 -19.24
CA GLU A 33 12.56 -5.83 -18.69
C GLU A 33 11.77 -5.89 -17.38
N GLU A 34 12.00 -4.94 -16.46
CA GLU A 34 11.28 -4.82 -15.18
C GLU A 34 9.78 -4.59 -15.43
N LEU A 35 9.46 -3.65 -16.33
CA LEU A 35 8.08 -3.38 -16.71
C LEU A 35 7.42 -4.58 -17.42
N ALA A 36 8.18 -5.36 -18.19
CA ALA A 36 7.69 -6.57 -18.82
C ALA A 36 7.40 -7.70 -17.82
N MET A 37 8.14 -7.74 -16.71
CA MET A 37 7.95 -8.73 -15.63
C MET A 37 6.64 -8.52 -14.86
N LEU A 38 6.10 -7.29 -14.84
CA LEU A 38 4.78 -6.95 -14.27
C LEU A 38 3.59 -7.53 -15.07
N LYS A 39 3.86 -8.24 -16.17
CA LYS A 39 2.85 -9.07 -16.87
C LYS A 39 2.52 -10.34 -16.10
N LYS A 40 3.38 -10.78 -15.19
CA LYS A 40 3.08 -11.86 -14.26
C LYS A 40 2.12 -11.35 -13.17
N PRO A 41 1.31 -12.23 -12.55
CA PRO A 41 0.47 -11.84 -11.43
C PRO A 41 1.32 -11.23 -10.31
N LEU A 42 0.86 -10.11 -9.76
CA LEU A 42 1.37 -9.59 -8.50
C LEU A 42 0.44 -10.10 -7.40
N ASP A 43 0.96 -10.29 -6.20
CA ASP A 43 0.20 -10.58 -5.01
C ASP A 43 0.33 -9.37 -4.07
N LEU A 44 -0.80 -8.93 -3.52
CA LEU A 44 -0.86 -7.85 -2.55
C LEU A 44 -1.43 -8.39 -1.25
N HIS A 45 -0.62 -8.43 -0.22
CA HIS A 45 -0.99 -8.92 1.10
C HIS A 45 -1.32 -7.75 2.01
N PHE A 46 -2.54 -7.72 2.55
CA PHE A 46 -2.87 -6.83 3.64
C PHE A 46 -2.51 -7.49 4.96
N CYS A 47 -1.53 -6.93 5.65
CA CYS A 47 -1.01 -7.37 6.93
C CYS A 47 -1.44 -6.41 8.04
N TYR A 48 -1.70 -6.95 9.23
CA TYR A 48 -2.07 -6.15 10.39
C TYR A 48 -1.41 -6.68 11.67
N THR A 49 -0.59 -5.85 12.31
CA THR A 49 0.12 -6.20 13.54
C THR A 49 0.45 -4.96 14.35
N GLN A 50 0.43 -5.05 15.68
CA GLN A 50 0.74 -3.91 16.59
C GLN A 50 -0.05 -2.63 16.25
N ASP A 51 -1.31 -2.79 15.81
CA ASP A 51 -2.17 -1.71 15.34
C ASP A 51 -1.62 -0.90 14.15
N ILE A 52 -0.74 -1.52 13.38
CA ILE A 52 -0.20 -0.99 12.12
C ILE A 52 -0.81 -1.78 10.95
N ALA A 53 -1.37 -1.05 9.98
CA ALA A 53 -1.84 -1.59 8.72
C ALA A 53 -0.71 -1.51 7.68
N ILE A 54 -0.42 -2.63 7.01
CA ILE A 54 0.69 -2.74 6.08
C ILE A 54 0.21 -3.46 4.82
N PHE A 55 0.52 -2.92 3.65
CA PHE A 55 0.35 -3.59 2.38
C PHE A 55 1.70 -4.09 1.90
N VAL A 56 1.80 -5.38 1.61
CA VAL A 56 3.03 -5.99 1.08
C VAL A 56 2.76 -6.42 -0.35
N LEU A 57 3.45 -5.80 -1.29
CA LEU A 57 3.41 -6.16 -2.70
C LEU A 57 4.53 -7.15 -2.99
N GLU A 58 4.18 -8.27 -3.60
CA GLU A 58 5.10 -9.31 -4.05
C GLU A 58 4.75 -9.82 -5.45
N GLY A 59 5.67 -10.57 -6.04
CA GLY A 59 5.44 -11.17 -7.36
C GLY A 59 5.69 -10.19 -8.50
N GLY A 60 5.69 -10.71 -9.73
CA GLY A 60 6.60 -10.16 -10.74
C GLY A 60 8.05 -10.42 -10.32
N ASP A 61 9.03 -10.42 -11.21
CA ASP A 61 10.42 -10.53 -10.77
C ASP A 61 10.93 -9.20 -10.16
N ILE A 62 10.06 -8.48 -9.44
CA ILE A 62 10.36 -7.26 -8.68
C ILE A 62 10.59 -7.61 -7.20
N ASP A 63 11.39 -6.79 -6.51
CA ASP A 63 11.60 -6.95 -5.07
C ASP A 63 10.31 -6.64 -4.29
N SER A 64 10.05 -7.44 -3.24
CA SER A 64 8.91 -7.23 -2.36
C SER A 64 8.98 -5.83 -1.74
N SER A 65 7.86 -5.10 -1.75
CA SER A 65 7.75 -3.75 -1.20
C SER A 65 6.65 -3.69 -0.15
N ASP A 66 6.90 -3.02 0.96
CA ASP A 66 5.92 -2.77 2.02
C ASP A 66 5.48 -1.30 2.06
N PHE A 67 4.20 -1.09 2.32
CA PHE A 67 3.57 0.22 2.41
C PHE A 67 2.80 0.31 3.73
N TYR A 68 3.10 1.33 4.54
CA TYR A 68 2.49 1.52 5.85
C TYR A 68 1.34 2.51 5.74
N PHE A 69 0.20 2.19 6.35
CA PHE A 69 -0.99 3.04 6.34
C PHE A 69 -1.47 3.35 7.74
N ASN A 70 -1.69 4.64 8.01
CA ASN A 70 -2.26 5.13 9.25
C ASN A 70 -3.63 5.77 8.99
N ILE A 71 -4.71 5.08 9.37
CA ILE A 71 -6.07 5.64 9.24
C ILE A 71 -6.27 6.93 10.03
N GLN A 72 -5.50 7.13 11.11
CA GLN A 72 -5.67 8.27 12.01
C GLN A 72 -5.13 9.58 11.41
N GLU A 73 -4.19 9.47 10.46
CA GLU A 73 -3.62 10.57 9.68
C GLU A 73 -4.17 10.66 8.26
N CYS A 74 -5.11 9.78 7.89
CA CYS A 74 -5.78 9.82 6.60
C CYS A 74 -6.82 10.96 6.55
N ASP A 75 -6.62 11.91 5.65
CA ASP A 75 -7.53 13.04 5.44
C ASP A 75 -8.94 12.59 5.03
N TRP A 76 -9.03 11.47 4.30
CA TRP A 76 -10.26 10.90 3.74
C TRP A 76 -10.80 9.74 4.59
N LYS A 77 -10.44 9.67 5.88
CA LYS A 77 -10.81 8.53 6.74
C LYS A 77 -12.30 8.26 6.79
N GLU A 78 -13.12 9.31 6.86
CA GLU A 78 -14.57 9.13 7.00
C GLU A 78 -15.18 8.52 5.74
N GLU A 79 -14.72 8.95 4.56
CA GLU A 79 -15.09 8.43 3.26
C GLU A 79 -14.61 6.99 3.09
N LEU A 80 -13.35 6.73 3.43
CA LEU A 80 -12.74 5.40 3.39
C LEU A 80 -13.55 4.39 4.22
N LEU A 81 -13.87 4.72 5.48
CA LEU A 81 -14.56 3.81 6.38
C LEU A 81 -16.02 3.53 6.00
N LYS A 82 -16.61 4.35 5.12
CA LYS A 82 -17.97 4.20 4.57
C LYS A 82 -18.00 3.39 3.25
N GLN A 83 -16.85 3.06 2.66
CA GLN A 83 -16.80 2.28 1.42
C GLN A 83 -17.37 0.86 1.64
N GLU A 84 -18.09 0.34 0.65
CA GLU A 84 -18.49 -1.08 0.60
C GLU A 84 -17.43 -1.93 -0.09
N THR A 85 -16.79 -1.36 -1.12
CA THR A 85 -15.70 -1.96 -1.87
C THR A 85 -14.51 -1.02 -1.90
N LEU A 86 -13.31 -1.56 -1.71
CA LEU A 86 -12.08 -0.80 -1.82
C LEU A 86 -11.48 -0.92 -3.21
N ASP A 87 -11.01 0.21 -3.72
CA ASP A 87 -10.16 0.27 -4.90
C ASP A 87 -8.70 0.46 -4.49
N ILE A 88 -7.80 -0.20 -5.20
CA ILE A 88 -6.35 -0.08 -5.03
C ILE A 88 -5.73 0.16 -6.40
N GLU A 89 -4.84 1.14 -6.53
CA GLU A 89 -4.07 1.41 -7.74
C GLU A 89 -2.58 1.48 -7.41
N LEU A 90 -1.79 0.64 -8.10
CA LEU A 90 -0.34 0.64 -8.04
C LEU A 90 0.21 1.50 -9.17
N PHE A 91 1.14 2.41 -8.85
CA PHE A 91 1.85 3.27 -9.78
C PHE A 91 3.36 3.05 -9.67
N LEU A 92 4.01 2.92 -10.82
CA LEU A 92 5.48 2.97 -10.92
C LEU A 92 5.88 4.29 -11.57
N LEU A 93 6.67 5.08 -10.86
CA LEU A 93 7.10 6.41 -11.30
C LEU A 93 8.61 6.46 -11.55
N ASP A 94 9.02 7.20 -12.57
CA ASP A 94 10.43 7.60 -12.70
C ASP A 94 10.77 8.80 -11.78
N LYS A 95 12.05 9.14 -11.68
CA LYS A 95 12.51 10.30 -10.90
C LYS A 95 11.90 11.64 -11.32
N LYS A 96 11.43 11.75 -12.57
CA LYS A 96 10.79 12.95 -13.11
C LYS A 96 9.28 12.98 -12.84
N ASN A 97 8.78 12.01 -12.07
CA ASN A 97 7.40 11.86 -11.69
C ASN A 97 6.47 11.48 -12.86
N TYR A 98 7.01 10.84 -13.91
CA TYR A 98 6.20 10.28 -14.98
C TYR A 98 5.74 8.87 -14.61
N ILE A 99 4.47 8.58 -14.92
CA ILE A 99 3.89 7.25 -14.76
C ILE A 99 4.48 6.35 -15.85
N CYS A 100 5.32 5.40 -15.43
CA CYS A 100 5.88 4.36 -16.28
C CYS A 100 4.91 3.19 -16.45
N TRP A 101 4.17 2.87 -15.39
CA TRP A 101 3.17 1.81 -15.38
C TRP A 101 2.14 2.04 -14.28
N SER A 102 0.90 1.61 -14.49
CA SER A 102 -0.09 1.53 -13.42
C SER A 102 -1.06 0.36 -13.60
N LYS A 103 -1.65 -0.06 -12.49
CA LYS A 103 -2.69 -1.09 -12.46
C LYS A 103 -3.64 -0.84 -11.31
N ARG A 104 -4.94 -0.78 -11.62
CA ARG A 104 -6.03 -0.62 -10.65
C ARG A 104 -6.79 -1.93 -10.50
N LYS A 105 -7.26 -2.21 -9.29
CA LYS A 105 -8.13 -3.33 -8.98
C LYS A 105 -9.14 -2.95 -7.91
N THR A 106 -10.41 -3.24 -8.21
CA THR A 106 -11.50 -3.24 -7.23
C THR A 106 -11.52 -4.56 -6.48
N LEU A 107 -11.52 -4.50 -5.16
CA LEU A 107 -11.61 -5.65 -4.28
C LEU A 107 -13.06 -6.15 -4.17
N SER A 108 -13.22 -7.44 -3.85
CA SER A 108 -14.55 -7.93 -3.51
C SER A 108 -15.04 -7.32 -2.19
N PRO A 109 -16.36 -7.28 -1.93
CA PRO A 109 -16.89 -6.82 -0.64
C PRO A 109 -16.30 -7.59 0.56
N GLU A 110 -16.06 -8.90 0.42
CA GLU A 110 -15.45 -9.71 1.47
C GLU A 110 -14.00 -9.29 1.77
N GLN A 111 -13.21 -9.07 0.72
CA GLN A 111 -11.82 -8.62 0.86
C GLN A 111 -11.78 -7.21 1.47
N SER A 112 -12.67 -6.34 0.99
CA SER A 112 -12.79 -4.95 1.44
C SER A 112 -13.14 -4.89 2.93
N GLU A 113 -14.11 -5.68 3.37
CA GLU A 113 -14.55 -5.68 4.77
C GLU A 113 -13.45 -6.20 5.72
N LYS A 114 -12.61 -7.15 5.30
CA LYS A 114 -11.45 -7.58 6.13
C LYS A 114 -10.47 -6.45 6.39
N ILE A 115 -10.16 -5.65 5.36
CA ILE A 115 -9.29 -4.49 5.47
C ILE A 115 -9.97 -3.42 6.34
N LEU A 116 -11.21 -3.04 6.01
CA LEU A 116 -11.97 -2.03 6.73
C LEU A 116 -12.16 -2.38 8.21
N ALA A 117 -12.40 -3.65 8.55
CA ALA A 117 -12.50 -4.08 9.93
C ALA A 117 -11.21 -3.85 10.72
N CYS A 118 -10.04 -4.00 10.11
CA CYS A 118 -8.77 -3.65 10.74
C CYS A 118 -8.58 -2.13 10.86
N LEU A 119 -8.93 -1.36 9.83
CA LEU A 119 -8.83 0.11 9.89
C LEU A 119 -9.77 0.71 10.95
N ARG A 120 -10.99 0.19 11.11
CA ARG A 120 -11.91 0.59 12.19
C ARG A 120 -11.36 0.26 13.58
N LYS A 121 -10.56 -0.81 13.72
CA LYS A 121 -9.87 -1.12 14.98
C LYS A 121 -8.76 -0.12 15.23
N GLN A 122 -7.91 0.12 14.22
CA GLN A 122 -6.84 1.10 14.29
C GLN A 122 -7.38 2.48 14.67
N GLU A 123 -8.50 2.93 14.08
CA GLU A 123 -9.15 4.22 14.39
C GLU A 123 -9.50 4.37 15.89
N GLN A 124 -9.86 3.27 16.56
CA GLN A 124 -10.27 3.28 17.98
C GLN A 124 -9.09 3.28 18.96
N VAL A 125 -7.87 3.02 18.49
CA VAL A 125 -6.67 3.06 19.32
C VAL A 125 -6.36 4.50 19.68
N GLN A 126 -5.95 4.75 20.91
CA GLN A 126 -5.54 6.09 21.32
C GLN A 126 -4.35 6.55 20.46
N PHE A 127 -4.52 7.62 19.69
CA PHE A 127 -3.44 8.13 18.85
C PHE A 127 -2.32 8.72 19.70
N MET A 128 -1.13 8.15 19.55
CA MET A 128 0.12 8.78 19.98
C MET A 128 1.06 8.77 18.77
N PRO A 129 1.24 9.90 18.06
CA PRO A 129 2.03 9.96 16.83
C PRO A 129 3.43 9.34 16.99
N ASP A 130 4.12 9.71 18.08
CA ASP A 130 5.46 9.20 18.39
C ASP A 130 5.47 7.67 18.56
N GLU A 131 4.39 7.06 19.05
CA GLU A 131 4.30 5.60 19.21
C GLU A 131 4.09 4.90 17.87
N TYR A 132 3.31 5.49 16.95
CA TYR A 132 3.11 4.93 15.61
C TYR A 132 4.45 4.86 14.86
N ASP A 133 5.19 5.97 14.82
CA ASP A 133 6.48 6.03 14.14
C ASP A 133 7.50 5.05 14.75
N ILE A 134 7.55 4.95 16.08
CA ILE A 134 8.41 3.98 16.77
C ILE A 134 8.03 2.55 16.40
N ASN A 135 6.74 2.23 16.33
CA ASN A 135 6.27 0.90 15.95
C ASN A 135 6.60 0.56 14.50
N VAL A 136 6.42 1.51 13.57
CA VAL A 136 6.81 1.35 12.16
C VAL A 136 8.32 1.10 12.05
N ILE A 137 9.15 1.93 12.68
CA ILE A 137 10.61 1.76 12.70
C ILE A 137 11.00 0.39 13.29
N GLY A 138 10.31 -0.03 14.35
CA GLY A 138 10.51 -1.34 14.98
C GLY A 138 10.20 -2.50 14.02
N ILE A 139 9.11 -2.41 13.26
CA ILE A 139 8.70 -3.41 12.27
C ILE A 139 9.70 -3.44 11.10
N GLN A 140 10.03 -2.29 10.52
CA GLN A 140 11.00 -2.16 9.42
C GLN A 140 12.40 -2.67 9.80
N SER A 141 12.80 -2.52 11.07
CA SER A 141 14.07 -3.03 11.57
C SER A 141 14.07 -4.53 11.84
N ALA A 142 12.90 -5.11 12.13
CA ALA A 142 12.75 -6.50 12.54
C ALA A 142 12.45 -7.46 11.39
N TYR A 143 11.89 -6.96 10.29
CA TYR A 143 11.36 -7.79 9.21
C TYR A 143 11.75 -7.29 7.84
N GLN A 144 12.04 -8.22 6.94
CA GLN A 144 11.97 -7.96 5.49
C GLN A 144 10.50 -7.94 5.05
N PRO A 145 10.15 -7.24 3.94
CA PRO A 145 8.77 -7.14 3.47
C PRO A 145 8.07 -8.51 3.34
N TYR A 146 8.74 -9.50 2.76
CA TYR A 146 8.18 -10.86 2.59
C TYR A 146 7.91 -11.60 3.92
N GLU A 147 8.60 -11.23 5.00
CA GLU A 147 8.40 -11.84 6.32
C GLU A 147 7.14 -11.32 7.01
N LEU A 148 6.66 -10.14 6.61
CA LEU A 148 5.43 -9.54 7.14
C LEU A 148 4.18 -10.32 6.74
N ASN A 149 4.25 -11.13 5.67
CA ASN A 149 3.17 -12.00 5.22
C ASN A 149 2.68 -12.99 6.31
N LYS A 150 3.48 -13.27 7.33
CA LYS A 150 3.03 -14.06 8.50
C LYS A 150 1.90 -13.37 9.30
N PHE A 151 1.72 -12.07 9.10
CA PHE A 151 0.65 -11.24 9.67
C PHE A 151 -0.46 -10.94 8.66
N ALA A 152 -0.48 -11.62 7.50
CA ALA A 152 -1.49 -11.40 6.48
C ALA A 152 -2.89 -11.73 6.99
N VAL A 153 -3.80 -10.77 6.82
CA VAL A 153 -5.23 -10.89 7.07
C VAL A 153 -5.97 -11.23 5.78
N GLU A 154 -5.51 -10.70 4.65
CA GLU A 154 -6.08 -10.95 3.32
C GLU A 154 -4.98 -10.92 2.24
N SER A 155 -5.13 -11.75 1.21
CA SER A 155 -4.18 -11.89 0.11
C SER A 155 -4.90 -11.70 -1.23
N ILE A 156 -4.53 -10.66 -1.96
CA ILE A 156 -5.21 -10.23 -3.17
C ILE A 156 -4.32 -10.50 -4.37
N LYS A 157 -4.81 -11.31 -5.31
CA LYS A 157 -4.15 -11.43 -6.62
C LYS A 157 -4.38 -10.16 -7.42
N PHE A 158 -3.34 -9.38 -7.68
CA PHE A 158 -3.41 -8.14 -8.45
C PHE A 158 -3.32 -8.42 -9.94
#